data_AF-Q9KGK6-F1
#
_entry.id   AF-Q9KGK6-F1
#
_cell.length_a   1.000
_cell.length_b   1.000
_cell.length_c   1.000
_cell.angle_alpha   90.00
_cell.angle_beta   90.00
_cell.angle_gamma   90.00
#
_symmetry.space_group_name_H-M   'P 1'
#
loop_
_entity.id
_entity.type
_entity.pdbx_description
1 polymer ?
#
loop_
_entity_poly.entity_id
_entity_poly.type
_entity_poly.pdbx_seq_one_letter_code
_entity_poly.pdbx_strand_id
1 'polypeptide(L)'
;MKGLVISIISLILFVAIIAFAVHESSKATVTVQVDGEEYVVKTHASTVADLMAEQGWDYQEHDLIEPALDAEISGNMTVSWKKAVQVFATLDGEEKTIWTTADTVEQLIDEIDLQVKKHDKLKPSLETAITEGLELNYESAFQVELISDGEERKVWTTSTTVADFLEREEIELGELDRVEPELSDEIDQETDIRVIRVEKVTDVVEESVAFATVTRKDEKLDSGKEKVVEEGQEGKVAHHYEVILEDGEEISRELVKTETVEESKDRVVAVGTRKVQENVSRSSGSSSSSSSSSSSSSSSKSDQSSKSESSSSSSSSSGGGKTFTVTATAYTANCSGCSGVTATGINLNNNRNMKVIAVDPNVIPLGSRVHVEGYGTAIAGDTGGAIVGNKIDVHMPSTAEAQRWGRKTVKVTILD
;
A
#
# COMPACT_ATOMS: atom_id res chain seq x y z
N MET A 1 78.35 -75.19 43.72
CA MET A 1 77.02 -74.56 43.51
C MET A 1 77.07 -73.03 43.40
N LYS A 2 77.71 -72.30 44.33
CA LYS A 2 77.70 -70.82 44.34
C LYS A 2 78.21 -70.14 43.04
N GLY A 3 79.33 -70.58 42.46
CA GLY A 3 79.87 -70.00 41.22
C GLY A 3 79.02 -70.25 39.96
N LEU A 4 78.36 -71.42 39.88
CA LEU A 4 77.47 -71.77 38.77
C LEU A 4 76.17 -70.93 38.81
N VAL A 5 75.66 -70.65 40.01
CA VAL A 5 74.51 -69.76 40.22
C VAL A 5 74.83 -68.33 39.81
N ILE A 6 76.01 -67.80 40.15
CA ILE A 6 76.45 -66.45 39.75
C ILE A 6 76.60 -66.32 38.23
N SER A 7 77.15 -67.33 37.56
CA SER A 7 77.29 -67.33 36.10
C SER A 7 75.94 -67.36 35.37
N ILE A 8 74.95 -68.09 35.90
CA ILE A 8 73.59 -68.13 35.34
C ILE A 8 72.89 -66.79 35.54
N ILE A 9 72.99 -66.18 36.73
CA ILE A 9 72.41 -64.87 37.00
C ILE A 9 73.03 -63.79 36.08
N SER A 10 74.36 -63.84 35.88
CA SER A 10 75.04 -62.91 34.96
C SER A 10 74.61 -63.08 33.51
N LEU A 11 74.39 -64.31 33.06
CA LEU A 11 73.91 -64.59 31.70
C LEU A 11 72.46 -64.13 31.50
N ILE A 12 71.58 -64.36 32.48
CA ILE A 12 70.19 -63.88 32.45
C ILE A 12 70.16 -62.36 32.39
N LEU A 13 70.97 -61.68 33.21
CA LEU A 13 71.07 -60.22 33.20
C LEU A 13 71.57 -59.70 31.84
N PHE A 14 72.58 -60.37 31.25
CA PHE A 14 73.11 -59.99 29.95
C PHE A 14 72.09 -60.18 28.82
N VAL A 15 71.35 -61.29 28.81
CA VAL A 15 70.27 -61.54 27.86
C VAL A 15 69.14 -60.52 28.05
N ALA A 16 68.79 -60.18 29.29
CA ALA A 16 67.79 -59.14 29.57
C ALA A 16 68.22 -57.77 29.05
N ILE A 17 69.51 -57.40 29.19
CA ILE A 17 70.04 -56.14 28.65
C ILE A 17 70.00 -56.14 27.12
N ILE A 18 70.39 -57.23 26.46
CA ILE A 18 70.31 -57.34 24.99
C ILE A 18 68.86 -57.29 24.52
N ALA A 19 67.96 -58.05 25.16
CA ALA A 19 66.54 -58.05 24.83
C ALA A 19 65.93 -56.66 25.02
N PHE A 20 66.29 -55.95 26.08
CA PHE A 20 65.91 -54.56 26.31
C PHE A 20 66.45 -53.63 25.22
N ALA A 21 67.72 -53.77 24.81
CA ALA A 21 68.31 -52.95 23.75
C ALA A 21 67.69 -53.23 22.36
N VAL A 22 67.33 -54.50 22.07
CA VAL A 22 66.61 -54.89 20.85
C VAL A 22 65.19 -54.34 20.87
N HIS A 23 64.50 -54.44 22.02
CA HIS A 23 63.18 -53.86 22.22
C HIS A 23 63.23 -52.35 21.97
N GLU A 24 64.10 -51.61 22.66
CA GLU A 24 64.24 -50.16 22.48
C GLU A 24 64.63 -49.74 21.05
N SER A 25 65.39 -50.55 20.33
CA SER A 25 65.76 -50.25 18.93
C SER A 25 64.67 -50.60 17.90
N SER A 26 63.68 -51.42 18.27
CA SER A 26 62.57 -51.82 17.41
C SER A 26 61.39 -50.83 17.37
N LYS A 27 61.47 -49.71 18.11
CA LYS A 27 60.45 -48.66 18.10
C LYS A 27 60.32 -48.01 16.73
N ALA A 28 59.09 -47.82 16.26
CA ALA A 28 58.81 -46.96 15.12
C ALA A 28 59.02 -45.50 15.52
N THR A 29 59.55 -44.69 14.60
CA THR A 29 59.62 -43.23 14.78
C THR A 29 58.46 -42.61 14.03
N VAL A 30 57.60 -41.88 14.72
CA VAL A 30 56.40 -41.23 14.19
C VAL A 30 56.49 -39.74 14.48
N THR A 31 56.18 -38.91 13.50
CA THR A 31 56.01 -37.46 13.68
C THR A 31 54.54 -37.17 13.90
N VAL A 32 54.19 -36.54 15.01
CA VAL A 32 52.82 -36.14 15.31
C VAL A 32 52.73 -34.62 15.24
N GLN A 33 51.83 -34.10 14.41
CA GLN A 33 51.58 -32.68 14.26
C GLN A 33 50.29 -32.34 15.00
N VAL A 34 50.37 -31.56 16.08
CA VAL A 34 49.22 -31.15 16.88
C VAL A 34 49.04 -29.65 16.72
N ASP A 35 47.94 -29.22 16.09
CA ASP A 35 47.63 -27.80 15.84
C ASP A 35 48.82 -27.01 15.22
N GLY A 36 49.61 -27.68 14.37
CA GLY A 36 50.80 -27.11 13.70
C GLY A 36 52.14 -27.27 14.44
N GLU A 37 52.15 -27.79 15.67
CA GLU A 37 53.38 -28.12 16.41
C GLU A 37 53.82 -29.57 16.15
N GLU A 38 55.12 -29.79 15.88
CA GLU A 38 55.64 -31.13 15.59
C GLU A 38 56.26 -31.82 16.82
N TYR A 39 55.85 -33.07 17.06
CA TYR A 39 56.33 -33.95 18.12
C TYR A 39 56.90 -35.22 17.52
N VAL A 40 58.15 -35.57 17.82
CA VAL A 40 58.74 -36.83 17.36
C VAL A 40 58.63 -37.88 18.46
N VAL A 41 57.83 -38.90 18.21
CA VAL A 41 57.53 -39.97 19.16
C VAL A 41 58.19 -41.27 18.70
N LYS A 42 58.77 -42.02 19.64
CA LYS A 42 59.24 -43.39 19.41
C LYS A 42 58.33 -44.36 20.16
N THR A 43 57.66 -45.23 19.43
CA THR A 43 56.54 -46.03 19.96
C THR A 43 56.61 -47.49 19.52
N HIS A 44 55.94 -48.37 20.29
CA HIS A 44 55.60 -49.74 19.90
C HIS A 44 54.12 -49.92 19.58
N ALA A 45 53.35 -48.83 19.58
CA ALA A 45 51.95 -48.80 19.20
C ALA A 45 51.75 -49.47 17.84
N SER A 46 50.70 -50.27 17.74
CA SER A 46 50.33 -50.93 16.49
C SER A 46 49.44 -50.03 15.64
N THR A 47 48.64 -49.16 16.27
CA THR A 47 47.71 -48.25 15.60
C THR A 47 47.89 -46.79 16.05
N VAL A 48 47.31 -45.85 15.30
CA VAL A 48 47.25 -44.44 15.70
C VAL A 48 46.53 -44.29 17.04
N ALA A 49 45.43 -45.01 17.29
CA ALA A 49 44.73 -45.00 18.58
C ALA A 49 45.64 -45.44 19.74
N ASP A 50 46.41 -46.52 19.57
CA ASP A 50 47.35 -47.00 20.58
C ASP A 50 48.46 -45.98 20.85
N LEU A 51 48.94 -45.30 19.81
CA LEU A 51 49.95 -44.24 19.92
C LEU A 51 49.41 -43.06 20.75
N MET A 52 48.20 -42.60 20.45
CA MET A 52 47.54 -41.51 21.17
C MET A 52 47.36 -41.87 22.65
N ALA A 53 46.89 -43.09 22.93
CA ALA A 53 46.72 -43.60 24.29
C ALA A 53 48.05 -43.77 25.04
N GLU A 54 49.12 -44.23 24.37
CA GLU A 54 50.47 -44.35 24.96
C GLU A 54 51.02 -42.98 25.39
N GLN A 55 50.79 -41.94 24.59
CA GLN A 55 51.21 -40.57 24.92
C GLN A 55 50.29 -39.90 25.96
N GLY A 56 49.14 -40.48 26.27
CA GLY A 56 48.13 -39.87 27.15
C GLY A 56 47.44 -38.66 26.52
N TRP A 57 47.37 -38.60 25.19
CA TRP A 57 46.64 -37.57 24.47
C TRP A 57 45.16 -37.95 24.35
N ASP A 58 44.33 -37.19 25.04
CA ASP A 58 42.87 -37.34 25.02
C ASP A 58 42.31 -36.51 23.86
N TYR A 59 41.83 -37.19 22.82
CA TYR A 59 41.23 -36.57 21.65
C TYR A 59 39.70 -36.57 21.78
N GLN A 60 39.05 -35.58 21.18
CA GLN A 60 37.59 -35.47 21.18
C GLN A 60 36.98 -36.17 19.97
N GLU A 61 35.69 -36.50 20.05
CA GLU A 61 34.94 -37.15 18.95
C GLU A 61 34.96 -36.34 17.64
N HIS A 62 35.04 -35.01 17.75
CA HIS A 62 35.02 -34.10 16.61
C HIS A 62 36.41 -33.75 16.07
N ASP A 63 37.49 -34.18 16.73
CA ASP A 63 38.85 -33.91 16.27
C ASP A 63 39.15 -34.64 14.96
N LEU A 64 39.92 -33.98 14.08
CA LEU A 64 40.40 -34.60 12.85
C LEU A 64 41.77 -35.21 13.11
N ILE A 65 41.87 -36.54 13.01
CA ILE A 65 43.11 -37.29 13.13
C ILE A 65 43.36 -38.03 11.82
N GLU A 66 44.47 -37.69 11.16
CA GLU A 66 44.91 -38.28 9.91
C GLU A 66 46.33 -38.83 10.01
N PRO A 67 46.61 -40.09 9.63
CA PRO A 67 45.65 -41.12 9.23
C PRO A 67 44.68 -41.53 10.35
N ALA A 68 43.60 -42.22 9.97
CA ALA A 68 42.53 -42.62 10.89
C ALA A 68 43.05 -43.42 12.10
N LEU A 69 42.29 -43.41 13.20
CA LEU A 69 42.66 -44.02 14.48
C LEU A 69 43.03 -45.52 14.39
N ASP A 70 42.46 -46.25 13.44
CA ASP A 70 42.72 -47.67 13.19
C ASP A 70 43.89 -47.93 12.22
N ALA A 71 44.50 -46.88 11.65
CA ALA A 71 45.63 -47.01 10.75
C ALA A 71 46.86 -47.59 11.47
N GLU A 72 47.51 -48.55 10.81
CA GLU A 72 48.70 -49.21 11.35
C GLU A 72 49.91 -48.25 11.38
N ILE A 73 50.64 -48.25 12.50
CA ILE A 73 51.85 -47.44 12.65
C ILE A 73 52.98 -48.00 11.77
N SER A 74 53.57 -47.11 10.96
CA SER A 74 54.76 -47.41 10.17
C SER A 74 55.91 -46.47 10.53
N GLY A 75 57.15 -46.92 10.30
CA GLY A 75 58.33 -46.10 10.52
C GLY A 75 58.30 -44.87 9.60
N ASN A 76 58.60 -43.70 10.17
CA ASN A 76 58.60 -42.39 9.49
C ASN A 76 57.20 -41.91 9.05
N MET A 77 56.14 -42.44 9.67
CA MET A 77 54.78 -41.96 9.49
C MET A 77 54.59 -40.57 10.10
N THR A 78 53.73 -39.77 9.47
CA THR A 78 53.23 -38.51 10.04
C THR A 78 51.77 -38.70 10.43
N VAL A 79 51.42 -38.33 11.66
CA VAL A 79 50.04 -38.26 12.16
C VAL A 79 49.73 -36.78 12.39
N SER A 80 48.74 -36.25 11.68
CA SER A 80 48.17 -34.93 11.92
C SER A 80 46.98 -35.07 12.86
N TRP A 81 46.96 -34.25 13.91
CA TRP A 81 45.85 -34.10 14.83
C TRP A 81 45.47 -32.63 14.87
N LYS A 82 44.29 -32.33 14.35
CA LYS A 82 43.70 -31.00 14.38
C LYS A 82 42.52 -31.02 15.35
N LYS A 83 42.60 -30.24 16.41
CA LYS A 83 41.53 -30.17 17.40
C LYS A 83 40.32 -29.45 16.82
N ALA A 84 39.13 -29.99 17.07
CA ALA A 84 37.91 -29.28 16.77
C ALA A 84 37.69 -28.17 17.79
N VAL A 85 37.15 -27.05 17.30
CA VAL A 85 36.72 -25.94 18.15
C VAL A 85 35.23 -25.74 18.03
N GLN A 86 34.64 -25.23 19.10
CA GLN A 86 33.21 -24.95 19.17
C GLN A 86 32.91 -23.55 18.63
N VAL A 87 31.97 -23.47 17.70
CA VAL A 87 31.46 -22.22 17.11
C VAL A 87 29.96 -22.10 17.39
N PHE A 88 29.52 -20.91 17.77
CA PHE A 88 28.11 -20.57 17.97
C PHE A 88 27.60 -19.84 16.73
N ALA A 89 26.74 -20.50 15.95
CA ALA A 89 26.18 -19.93 14.74
C ALA A 89 24.72 -19.50 14.94
N THR A 90 24.38 -18.28 14.57
CA THR A 90 23.00 -17.80 14.40
C THR A 90 22.74 -17.66 12.91
N LEU A 91 21.97 -18.59 12.35
CA LEU A 91 21.64 -18.62 10.91
C LEU A 91 20.17 -18.24 10.75
N ASP A 92 19.89 -17.06 10.19
CA ASP A 92 18.52 -16.54 10.01
C ASP A 92 17.70 -16.57 11.32
N GLY A 93 18.36 -16.24 12.44
CA GLY A 93 17.76 -16.26 13.79
C GLY A 93 17.79 -17.63 14.50
N GLU A 94 18.16 -18.71 13.81
CA GLU A 94 18.31 -20.03 14.42
C GLU A 94 19.70 -20.21 15.04
N GLU A 95 19.75 -20.42 16.37
CA GLU A 95 20.99 -20.72 17.08
C GLU A 95 21.40 -22.19 16.94
N LYS A 96 22.67 -22.42 16.59
CA LYS A 96 23.29 -23.74 16.41
C LYS A 96 24.69 -23.74 17.01
N THR A 97 25.09 -24.89 17.56
CA THR A 97 26.45 -25.13 18.03
C THR A 97 27.13 -26.09 17.07
N ILE A 98 28.25 -25.67 16.49
CA ILE A 98 28.98 -26.41 15.45
C ILE A 98 30.38 -26.70 15.98
N TRP A 99 30.79 -27.96 15.90
CA TRP A 99 32.19 -28.36 16.10
C TRP A 99 32.84 -28.46 14.74
N THR A 100 33.97 -27.79 14.54
CA THR A 100 34.66 -27.75 13.24
C THR A 100 36.16 -27.75 13.43
N THR A 101 36.86 -28.29 12.43
CA THR A 101 38.32 -28.16 12.29
C THR A 101 38.70 -27.16 11.19
N ALA A 102 37.77 -26.32 10.72
CA ALA A 102 38.02 -25.27 9.75
C ALA A 102 39.01 -24.23 10.30
N ASP A 103 39.90 -23.71 9.46
CA ASP A 103 40.82 -22.62 9.85
C ASP A 103 40.15 -21.24 9.74
N THR A 104 39.22 -21.07 8.81
CA THR A 104 38.56 -19.80 8.52
C THR A 104 37.04 -19.95 8.43
N VAL A 105 36.33 -18.83 8.59
CA VAL A 105 34.87 -18.78 8.40
C VAL A 105 34.48 -19.26 7.01
N GLU A 106 35.24 -18.93 5.96
CA GLU A 106 35.01 -19.45 4.61
C GLU A 106 34.94 -20.99 4.57
N GLN A 107 35.91 -21.67 5.17
CA GLN A 107 35.93 -23.13 5.22
C GLN A 107 34.77 -23.70 6.03
N LEU A 108 34.40 -23.04 7.14
CA LEU A 108 33.24 -23.44 7.94
C LEU A 108 31.94 -23.27 7.14
N ILE A 109 31.78 -22.16 6.40
CA ILE A 109 30.61 -21.91 5.55
C ILE A 109 30.47 -22.99 4.47
N ASP A 110 31.59 -23.39 3.85
CA ASP A 110 31.63 -24.50 2.89
C ASP A 110 31.28 -25.84 3.55
N GLU A 111 31.77 -26.11 4.76
CA GLU A 111 31.51 -27.35 5.51
C GLU A 111 30.02 -27.52 5.85
N ILE A 112 29.31 -26.43 6.14
CA ILE A 112 27.87 -26.44 6.44
C ILE A 112 26.98 -26.25 5.21
N ASP A 113 27.55 -26.29 4.00
CA ASP A 113 26.86 -26.10 2.72
C ASP A 113 26.06 -24.77 2.63
N LEU A 114 26.53 -23.70 3.28
CA LEU A 114 25.86 -22.40 3.28
C LEU A 114 26.33 -21.53 2.10
N GLN A 115 25.40 -21.07 1.26
CA GLN A 115 25.72 -20.19 0.14
C GLN A 115 25.49 -18.71 0.47
N VAL A 116 26.57 -17.98 0.68
CA VAL A 116 26.53 -16.53 0.96
C VAL A 116 26.39 -15.75 -0.36
N LYS A 117 25.28 -15.01 -0.50
CA LYS A 117 25.02 -14.13 -1.66
C LYS A 117 25.54 -12.73 -1.38
N LYS A 118 25.61 -11.93 -2.45
CA LYS A 118 26.12 -10.56 -2.44
C LYS A 118 25.45 -9.63 -1.40
N HIS A 119 24.15 -9.80 -1.17
CA HIS A 119 23.35 -8.90 -0.32
C HIS A 119 23.16 -9.43 1.10
N ASP A 120 23.55 -10.68 1.36
CA ASP A 120 23.43 -11.30 2.67
C ASP A 120 24.41 -10.64 3.65
N LYS A 121 24.08 -10.69 4.93
CA LYS A 121 24.95 -10.19 5.99
C LYS A 121 25.61 -11.38 6.67
N LEU A 122 26.94 -11.36 6.72
CA LEU A 122 27.76 -12.34 7.42
C LEU A 122 28.70 -11.61 8.37
N LYS A 123 28.71 -12.02 9.64
CA LYS A 123 29.63 -11.55 10.66
C LYS A 123 30.16 -12.72 11.48
N PRO A 124 31.47 -12.84 11.70
CA PRO A 124 32.55 -12.02 11.13
C PRO A 124 32.79 -12.35 9.64
N SER A 125 33.80 -11.74 9.00
CA SER A 125 34.05 -11.94 7.56
C SER A 125 34.60 -13.34 7.25
N LEU A 126 34.48 -13.77 5.98
CA LEU A 126 34.94 -15.08 5.48
C LEU A 126 36.42 -15.39 5.81
N GLU A 127 37.28 -14.37 5.81
CA GLU A 127 38.72 -14.54 6.10
C GLU A 127 39.05 -14.64 7.59
N THR A 128 38.05 -14.50 8.46
CA THR A 128 38.27 -14.52 9.91
C THR A 128 38.68 -15.92 10.34
N ALA A 129 39.75 -16.01 11.13
CA ALA A 129 40.22 -17.26 11.69
C ALA A 129 39.22 -17.83 12.71
N ILE A 130 39.00 -19.13 12.65
CA ILE A 130 38.11 -19.84 13.57
C ILE A 130 38.81 -20.02 14.92
N THR A 131 38.11 -19.67 16.00
CA THR A 131 38.58 -19.78 17.38
C THR A 131 37.48 -20.35 18.27
N GLU A 132 37.87 -20.93 19.40
CA GLU A 132 36.93 -21.44 20.40
C GLU A 132 35.92 -20.36 20.84
N GLY A 133 34.63 -20.69 20.77
CA GLY A 133 33.53 -19.81 21.11
C GLY A 133 33.25 -18.69 20.10
N LEU A 134 33.78 -18.77 18.88
CA LEU A 134 33.48 -17.78 17.84
C LEU A 134 31.97 -17.70 17.59
N GLU A 135 31.44 -16.48 17.50
CA GLU A 135 30.04 -16.22 17.16
C GLU A 135 29.93 -15.89 15.66
N LEU A 136 29.22 -16.75 14.92
CA LEU A 136 28.93 -16.60 13.51
C LEU A 136 27.48 -16.18 13.33
N ASN A 137 27.22 -14.98 12.84
CA ASN A 137 25.89 -14.49 12.54
C ASN A 137 25.72 -14.35 11.02
N TYR A 138 24.72 -15.02 10.49
CA TYR A 138 24.34 -14.96 9.08
C TYR A 138 22.86 -14.58 8.96
N GLU A 139 22.58 -13.58 8.12
CA GLU A 139 21.24 -13.17 7.75
C GLU A 139 21.13 -13.17 6.21
N SER A 140 20.25 -14.02 5.68
CA SER A 140 19.89 -14.03 4.27
C SER A 140 19.16 -12.75 3.92
N ALA A 141 19.60 -12.11 2.85
CA ALA A 141 18.89 -10.98 2.28
C ALA A 141 17.85 -11.45 1.25
N PHE A 142 16.79 -10.67 1.14
CA PHE A 142 15.69 -10.88 0.23
C PHE A 142 15.20 -9.55 -0.31
N GLN A 143 14.47 -9.61 -1.42
CA GLN A 143 13.90 -8.42 -2.06
C GLN A 143 12.50 -8.18 -1.55
N VAL A 144 12.20 -6.93 -1.21
CA VAL A 144 10.86 -6.46 -0.88
C VAL A 144 10.44 -5.35 -1.82
N GLU A 145 9.14 -5.24 -2.05
CA GLU A 145 8.54 -4.15 -2.81
C GLU A 145 8.24 -2.98 -1.87
N LEU A 146 8.74 -1.80 -2.23
CA LEU A 146 8.52 -0.55 -1.53
C LEU A 146 7.73 0.39 -2.44
N ILE A 147 6.53 0.74 -1.99
CA ILE A 147 5.61 1.65 -2.66
C ILE A 147 5.59 2.94 -1.86
N SER A 148 6.14 4.02 -2.40
CA SER A 148 6.15 5.33 -1.75
C SER A 148 6.00 6.41 -2.81
N ASP A 149 5.20 7.43 -2.52
CA ASP A 149 5.05 8.62 -3.35
C ASP A 149 4.64 8.30 -4.82
N GLY A 150 3.86 7.22 -4.99
CA GLY A 150 3.40 6.73 -6.29
C GLY A 150 4.45 5.95 -7.11
N GLU A 151 5.62 5.67 -6.54
CA GLU A 151 6.67 4.87 -7.18
C GLU A 151 6.83 3.50 -6.51
N GLU A 152 6.97 2.46 -7.33
CA GLU A 152 7.25 1.08 -6.90
C GLU A 152 8.73 0.77 -7.12
N ARG A 153 9.42 0.32 -6.06
CA ARG A 153 10.85 -0.02 -6.10
C ARG A 153 11.10 -1.36 -5.42
N LYS A 154 12.07 -2.12 -5.93
CA LYS A 154 12.54 -3.36 -5.29
C LYS A 154 13.84 -3.11 -4.55
N VAL A 155 13.84 -3.40 -3.25
CA VAL A 155 14.94 -3.11 -2.34
C VAL A 155 15.39 -4.40 -1.65
N TRP A 156 16.70 -4.56 -1.47
CA TRP A 156 17.25 -5.68 -0.71
C TRP A 156 17.29 -5.35 0.78
N THR A 157 16.76 -6.23 1.61
CA THR A 157 16.85 -6.12 3.08
C THR A 157 17.10 -7.50 3.69
N THR A 158 17.50 -7.50 4.96
CA THR A 158 17.44 -8.69 5.82
C THR A 158 16.20 -8.59 6.73
N SER A 159 15.88 -9.66 7.46
CA SER A 159 14.77 -9.67 8.42
C SER A 159 14.95 -8.54 9.44
N THR A 160 14.03 -7.58 9.45
CA THR A 160 14.09 -6.34 10.24
C THR A 160 12.68 -5.76 10.37
N THR A 161 12.49 -4.74 11.21
CA THR A 161 11.17 -4.09 11.33
C THR A 161 10.92 -3.11 10.19
N VAL A 162 9.66 -2.83 9.88
CA VAL A 162 9.28 -1.80 8.91
C VAL A 162 9.89 -0.44 9.25
N ALA A 163 9.93 -0.06 10.53
CA ALA A 163 10.58 1.16 10.99
C ALA A 163 12.07 1.22 10.61
N ASP A 164 12.84 0.18 10.97
CA ASP A 164 14.27 0.11 10.70
C ASP A 164 14.57 0.07 9.20
N PHE A 165 13.68 -0.53 8.41
CA PHE A 165 13.77 -0.54 6.97
C PHE A 165 13.58 0.84 6.36
N LEU A 166 12.52 1.57 6.75
CA LEU A 166 12.26 2.91 6.22
C LEU A 166 13.33 3.92 6.62
N GLU A 167 13.85 3.84 7.84
CA GLU A 167 14.97 4.70 8.28
C GLU A 167 16.20 4.50 7.40
N ARG A 168 16.52 3.25 7.04
CA ARG A 168 17.68 2.92 6.19
C ARG A 168 17.50 3.36 4.75
N GLU A 169 16.28 3.29 4.24
CA GLU A 169 15.92 3.80 2.90
C GLU A 169 15.72 5.32 2.89
N GLU A 170 16.02 6.00 4.00
CA GLU A 170 15.94 7.46 4.16
C GLU A 170 14.53 8.01 3.88
N ILE A 171 13.49 7.23 4.25
CA ILE A 171 12.09 7.64 4.13
C ILE A 171 11.63 8.25 5.44
N GLU A 172 11.39 9.56 5.40
CA GLU A 172 10.78 10.29 6.51
C GLU A 172 9.26 10.25 6.40
N LEU A 173 8.58 9.99 7.51
CA LEU A 173 7.12 9.97 7.61
C LEU A 173 6.62 11.28 8.23
N GLY A 174 5.59 11.88 7.63
CA GLY A 174 4.84 12.99 8.19
C GLY A 174 4.01 12.56 9.41
N GLU A 175 3.51 13.55 10.17
CA GLU A 175 2.76 13.28 11.42
C GLU A 175 1.49 12.45 11.22
N LEU A 176 0.88 12.54 10.04
CA LEU A 176 -0.35 11.83 9.69
C LEU A 176 -0.09 10.63 8.78
N ASP A 177 1.12 10.47 8.26
CA ASP A 177 1.45 9.42 7.31
C ASP A 177 1.28 8.04 7.94
N ARG A 178 0.96 7.07 7.10
CA ARG A 178 0.71 5.69 7.52
C ARG A 178 1.58 4.75 6.69
N VAL A 179 1.89 3.60 7.28
CA VAL A 179 2.62 2.54 6.60
C VAL A 179 1.85 1.24 6.76
N GLU A 180 1.87 0.43 5.70
CA GLU A 180 1.34 -0.92 5.70
C GLU A 180 2.45 -1.87 5.20
N PRO A 181 2.91 -2.86 5.98
CA PRO A 181 2.52 -3.18 7.37
C PRO A 181 2.90 -2.11 8.41
N GLU A 182 2.52 -2.31 9.68
CA GLU A 182 2.81 -1.35 10.75
C GLU A 182 4.32 -1.25 11.02
N LEU A 183 4.76 -0.13 11.58
CA LEU A 183 6.19 0.15 11.83
C LEU A 183 6.91 -0.91 12.67
N SER A 184 6.20 -1.59 13.57
CA SER A 184 6.75 -2.65 14.42
C SER A 184 6.73 -4.04 13.79
N ASP A 185 6.04 -4.21 12.67
CA ASP A 185 5.94 -5.52 12.03
C ASP A 185 7.28 -5.91 11.41
N GLU A 186 7.58 -7.21 11.48
CA GLU A 186 8.78 -7.78 10.86
C GLU A 186 8.55 -7.96 9.37
N ILE A 187 9.59 -7.66 8.59
CA ILE A 187 9.60 -7.80 7.15
C ILE A 187 10.09 -9.19 6.76
N ASP A 188 9.35 -9.86 5.88
CA ASP A 188 9.72 -11.13 5.25
C ASP A 188 9.75 -11.02 3.70
N GLN A 189 10.03 -12.14 3.03
CA GLN A 189 10.19 -12.20 1.57
C GLN A 189 8.89 -11.92 0.78
N GLU A 190 7.73 -11.97 1.44
CA GLU A 190 6.41 -11.77 0.84
C GLU A 190 5.81 -10.43 1.25
N THR A 191 6.55 -9.62 2.02
CA THR A 191 6.07 -8.35 2.55
C THR A 191 6.20 -7.24 1.51
N ASP A 192 5.06 -6.65 1.15
CA ASP A 192 4.99 -5.41 0.37
C ASP A 192 4.83 -4.22 1.32
N ILE A 193 5.77 -3.28 1.29
CA ILE A 193 5.80 -2.12 2.17
C ILE A 193 5.22 -0.92 1.42
N ARG A 194 4.13 -0.37 1.95
CA ARG A 194 3.46 0.79 1.38
C ARG A 194 3.50 1.96 2.35
N VAL A 195 4.03 3.08 1.89
CA VAL A 195 3.98 4.37 2.56
C VAL A 195 2.83 5.17 1.97
N ILE A 196 1.89 5.56 2.81
CA ILE A 196 0.68 6.30 2.45
C ILE A 196 0.82 7.72 3.00
N ARG A 197 0.89 8.70 2.10
CA ARG A 197 1.01 10.11 2.48
C ARG A 197 -0.35 10.66 2.84
N VAL A 198 -0.52 11.13 4.08
CA VAL A 198 -1.82 11.63 4.56
C VAL A 198 -1.76 13.13 4.75
N GLU A 199 -2.60 13.86 4.01
CA GLU A 199 -2.75 15.30 4.16
C GLU A 199 -4.14 15.65 4.66
N LYS A 200 -4.18 16.67 5.53
CA LYS A 200 -5.42 17.22 6.07
C LYS A 200 -5.54 18.68 5.66
N VAL A 201 -6.50 18.98 4.78
CA VAL A 201 -6.69 20.32 4.22
C VAL A 201 -8.08 20.86 4.51
N THR A 202 -8.23 22.19 4.49
CA THR A 202 -9.53 22.84 4.59
C THR A 202 -9.98 23.33 3.21
N ASP A 203 -11.06 22.77 2.69
CA ASP A 203 -11.72 23.20 1.45
C ASP A 203 -12.87 24.16 1.78
N VAL A 204 -13.02 25.26 1.03
CA VAL A 204 -14.06 26.27 1.29
C VAL A 204 -14.92 26.43 0.05
N VAL A 205 -16.20 26.10 0.17
CA VAL A 205 -17.17 26.18 -0.91
C VAL A 205 -18.19 27.26 -0.60
N GLU A 206 -18.31 28.26 -1.48
CA GLU A 206 -19.35 29.29 -1.38
C GLU A 206 -20.61 28.88 -2.15
N GLU A 207 -21.77 29.00 -1.50
CA GLU A 207 -23.08 28.78 -2.11
C GLU A 207 -23.96 30.03 -1.96
N SER A 208 -24.79 30.31 -2.98
CA SER A 208 -25.73 31.44 -2.93
C SER A 208 -27.02 31.08 -2.18
N VAL A 209 -27.52 32.04 -1.41
CA VAL A 209 -28.76 31.93 -0.65
C VAL A 209 -29.81 32.85 -1.27
N ALA A 210 -30.89 32.26 -1.79
CA ALA A 210 -31.98 33.01 -2.38
C ALA A 210 -32.65 33.96 -1.37
N PHE A 211 -33.03 35.16 -1.82
CA PHE A 211 -33.76 36.12 -1.01
C PHE A 211 -35.28 35.88 -1.05
N ALA A 212 -35.99 36.23 0.02
CA ALA A 212 -37.45 36.12 0.04
C ALA A 212 -38.11 37.35 -0.62
N THR A 213 -39.37 37.21 -1.06
CA THR A 213 -40.18 38.36 -1.51
C THR A 213 -41.21 38.71 -0.43
N VAL A 214 -41.08 39.89 0.17
CA VAL A 214 -41.97 40.38 1.22
C VAL A 214 -43.00 41.35 0.62
N THR A 215 -44.28 41.06 0.85
CA THR A 215 -45.38 41.88 0.34
C THR A 215 -45.84 42.91 1.38
N ARG A 216 -45.91 44.19 0.99
CA ARG A 216 -46.36 45.29 1.86
C ARG A 216 -47.61 45.97 1.28
N LYS A 217 -48.67 46.12 2.07
CA LYS A 217 -49.88 46.82 1.61
C LYS A 217 -49.62 48.31 1.44
N ASP A 218 -50.11 48.90 0.34
CA ASP A 218 -50.04 50.34 0.06
C ASP A 218 -51.43 50.88 -0.30
N GLU A 219 -51.97 51.73 0.59
CA GLU A 219 -53.28 52.35 0.43
C GLU A 219 -53.32 53.45 -0.63
N LYS A 220 -52.16 53.89 -1.12
CA LYS A 220 -52.05 54.88 -2.20
C LYS A 220 -52.06 54.21 -3.58
N LEU A 221 -51.76 52.92 -3.65
CA LEU A 221 -51.72 52.14 -4.88
C LEU A 221 -53.08 51.47 -5.14
N ASP A 222 -53.53 51.49 -6.40
CA ASP A 222 -54.81 50.89 -6.79
C ASP A 222 -54.85 49.40 -6.50
N SER A 223 -56.02 48.92 -6.03
CA SER A 223 -56.23 47.50 -5.79
C SER A 223 -55.95 46.68 -7.04
N GLY A 224 -55.10 45.65 -6.91
CA GLY A 224 -54.67 44.79 -8.00
C GLY A 224 -53.39 45.23 -8.73
N LYS A 225 -52.79 46.38 -8.36
CA LYS A 225 -51.46 46.78 -8.85
C LYS A 225 -50.36 46.41 -7.85
N GLU A 226 -49.19 46.06 -8.39
CA GLU A 226 -47.97 45.78 -7.65
C GLU A 226 -46.86 46.75 -8.06
N LYS A 227 -45.97 47.08 -7.12
CA LYS A 227 -44.77 47.86 -7.37
C LYS A 227 -43.62 47.37 -6.52
N VAL A 228 -42.49 47.02 -7.13
CA VAL A 228 -41.25 46.75 -6.38
C VAL A 228 -40.79 48.04 -5.69
N VAL A 229 -40.62 47.96 -4.38
CA VAL A 229 -40.14 49.06 -3.53
C VAL A 229 -38.64 48.93 -3.29
N GLU A 230 -38.17 47.71 -3.05
CA GLU A 230 -36.75 47.39 -2.82
C GLU A 230 -36.41 46.11 -3.59
N GLU A 231 -35.32 46.13 -4.35
CA GLU A 231 -34.81 44.95 -5.05
C GLU A 231 -34.14 44.00 -4.05
N GLY A 232 -34.37 42.71 -4.23
CA GLY A 232 -33.72 41.69 -3.41
C GLY A 232 -32.27 41.44 -3.86
N GLN A 233 -31.46 40.91 -2.96
CA GLN A 233 -30.07 40.51 -3.21
C GLN A 233 -29.84 39.13 -2.60
N GLU A 234 -29.29 38.21 -3.38
CA GLU A 234 -28.92 36.88 -2.87
C GLU A 234 -27.81 37.03 -1.83
N GLY A 235 -27.91 36.25 -0.76
CA GLY A 235 -26.84 36.11 0.21
C GLY A 235 -25.81 35.09 -0.26
N LYS A 236 -24.76 34.90 0.54
CA LYS A 236 -23.73 33.89 0.35
C LYS A 236 -23.40 33.23 1.68
N VAL A 237 -23.26 31.91 1.65
CA VAL A 237 -22.74 31.13 2.78
C VAL A 237 -21.49 30.39 2.32
N ALA A 238 -20.48 30.36 3.18
CA ALA A 238 -19.27 29.58 2.99
C ALA A 238 -19.35 28.32 3.87
N HIS A 239 -19.18 27.16 3.23
CA HIS A 239 -19.05 25.87 3.87
C HIS A 239 -17.57 25.49 3.92
N HIS A 240 -17.01 25.40 5.13
CA HIS A 240 -15.66 24.92 5.36
C HIS A 240 -15.71 23.42 5.60
N TYR A 241 -15.04 22.69 4.72
CA TYR A 241 -14.87 21.25 4.81
C TYR A 241 -13.45 20.91 5.25
N GLU A 242 -13.34 19.98 6.18
CA GLU A 242 -12.11 19.29 6.45
C GLU A 242 -12.02 18.09 5.51
N VAL A 243 -10.96 18.04 4.70
CA VAL A 243 -10.74 17.01 3.68
C VAL A 243 -9.46 16.25 4.02
N ILE A 244 -9.57 14.92 4.06
CA ILE A 244 -8.41 14.03 4.23
C ILE A 244 -8.06 13.44 2.87
N LEU A 245 -6.80 13.57 2.49
CA LEU A 245 -6.20 13.08 1.26
C LEU A 245 -5.20 11.97 1.60
N GLU A 246 -5.25 10.84 0.91
CA GLU A 246 -4.23 9.77 0.93
C GLU A 246 -3.63 9.72 -0.46
N ASP A 247 -2.31 9.89 -0.56
CA ASP A 247 -1.57 9.95 -1.83
C ASP A 247 -2.16 10.95 -2.85
N GLY A 248 -2.77 12.03 -2.32
CA GLY A 248 -3.42 13.09 -3.11
C GLY A 248 -4.87 12.78 -3.55
N GLU A 249 -5.43 11.63 -3.18
CA GLU A 249 -6.83 11.26 -3.43
C GLU A 249 -7.71 11.56 -2.21
N GLU A 250 -8.87 12.19 -2.41
CA GLU A 250 -9.83 12.48 -1.33
C GLU A 250 -10.54 11.21 -0.87
N ILE A 251 -10.31 10.80 0.38
CA ILE A 251 -11.04 9.69 1.02
C ILE A 251 -12.20 10.17 1.89
N SER A 252 -12.09 11.35 2.49
CA SER A 252 -13.15 11.86 3.36
C SER A 252 -13.28 13.38 3.34
N ARG A 253 -14.51 13.84 3.57
CA ARG A 253 -14.90 15.24 3.60
C ARG A 253 -15.94 15.45 4.69
N GLU A 254 -15.65 16.31 5.66
CA GLU A 254 -16.55 16.64 6.77
C GLU A 254 -16.82 18.15 6.83
N LEU A 255 -18.10 18.55 6.91
CA LEU A 255 -18.47 19.95 7.09
C LEU A 255 -18.21 20.37 8.54
N VAL A 256 -17.16 21.17 8.75
CA VAL A 256 -16.76 21.60 10.09
C VAL A 256 -17.36 22.95 10.48
N LYS A 257 -17.64 23.82 9.51
CA LYS A 257 -18.16 25.17 9.78
C LYS A 257 -18.98 25.68 8.61
N THR A 258 -20.08 26.36 8.92
CA THR A 258 -20.83 27.18 7.97
C THR A 258 -20.78 28.63 8.44
N GLU A 259 -20.44 29.56 7.55
CA GLU A 259 -20.31 30.98 7.82
C GLU A 259 -21.11 31.78 6.80
N THR A 260 -21.95 32.71 7.27
CA THR A 260 -22.60 33.66 6.35
C THR A 260 -21.59 34.70 5.92
N VAL A 261 -21.26 34.72 4.62
CA VAL A 261 -20.36 35.70 4.01
C VAL A 261 -21.13 36.98 3.66
N GLU A 262 -22.35 36.82 3.15
CA GLU A 262 -23.23 37.93 2.78
C GLU A 262 -24.68 37.60 3.13
N GLU A 263 -25.34 38.46 3.90
CA GLU A 263 -26.76 38.31 4.25
C GLU A 263 -27.66 38.60 3.03
N SER A 264 -28.65 37.73 2.77
CA SER A 264 -29.63 37.98 1.72
C SER A 264 -30.52 39.16 2.08
N LYS A 265 -30.83 40.02 1.10
CA LYS A 265 -31.79 41.12 1.26
C LYS A 265 -33.08 40.77 0.55
N ASP A 266 -34.18 40.75 1.30
CA ASP A 266 -35.50 40.45 0.74
C ASP A 266 -35.96 41.50 -0.27
N ARG A 267 -36.64 41.04 -1.33
CA ARG A 267 -37.32 41.91 -2.29
C ARG A 267 -38.64 42.38 -1.71
N VAL A 268 -38.86 43.69 -1.63
CA VAL A 268 -40.11 44.25 -1.09
C VAL A 268 -41.03 44.66 -2.23
N VAL A 269 -42.24 44.07 -2.29
CA VAL A 269 -43.28 44.41 -3.29
C VAL A 269 -44.47 45.05 -2.59
N ALA A 270 -44.81 46.27 -2.99
CA ALA A 270 -46.02 46.95 -2.54
C ALA A 270 -47.24 46.47 -3.33
N VAL A 271 -48.28 46.03 -2.64
CA VAL A 271 -49.59 45.65 -3.22
C VAL A 271 -50.65 46.71 -2.90
N GLY A 272 -51.36 47.18 -3.91
CA GLY A 272 -52.37 48.22 -3.75
C GLY A 272 -53.63 47.73 -3.05
N THR A 273 -54.17 48.54 -2.15
CA THR A 273 -55.45 48.28 -1.46
C THR A 273 -56.51 49.35 -1.73
N ARG A 274 -56.19 50.39 -2.51
CA ARG A 274 -57.09 51.49 -2.84
C ARG A 274 -58.22 51.00 -3.75
N LYS A 275 -59.44 50.94 -3.23
CA LYS A 275 -60.63 50.57 -4.02
C LYS A 275 -60.97 51.70 -4.99
N VAL A 276 -60.84 51.45 -6.29
CA VAL A 276 -61.34 52.34 -7.33
C VAL A 276 -62.86 52.14 -7.42
N GLN A 277 -63.65 53.18 -7.18
CA GLN A 277 -65.09 53.14 -7.47
C GLN A 277 -65.30 53.28 -8.98
N GLU A 278 -65.65 52.18 -9.64
CA GLU A 278 -66.07 52.21 -11.03
C GLU A 278 -67.49 52.78 -11.14
N ASN A 279 -67.63 53.98 -11.71
CA ASN A 279 -68.91 54.49 -12.19
C ASN A 279 -69.21 53.89 -13.57
N VAL A 280 -69.88 52.74 -13.60
CA VAL A 280 -70.39 52.17 -14.86
C VAL A 280 -71.75 52.79 -15.21
N SER A 281 -71.71 53.79 -16.10
CA SER A 281 -72.88 54.36 -16.77
C SER A 281 -73.50 53.33 -17.72
N ARG A 282 -74.80 53.07 -17.55
CA ARG A 282 -75.62 52.20 -18.39
C ARG A 282 -76.22 53.02 -19.54
N SER A 283 -76.04 52.59 -20.79
CA SER A 283 -77.04 52.86 -21.84
C SER A 283 -77.16 51.72 -22.85
N SER A 284 -78.41 51.34 -23.05
CA SER A 284 -78.97 50.30 -23.90
C SER A 284 -79.37 50.82 -25.30
N GLY A 285 -79.49 49.90 -26.26
CA GLY A 285 -80.23 50.05 -27.54
C GLY A 285 -79.48 49.44 -28.74
N SER A 286 -79.75 48.19 -29.16
CA SER A 286 -80.80 47.75 -30.13
C SER A 286 -80.54 48.28 -31.56
N SER A 287 -80.54 47.58 -32.70
CA SER A 287 -80.96 46.25 -33.23
C SER A 287 -80.29 46.14 -34.64
N SER A 288 -79.93 45.00 -35.23
CA SER A 288 -80.81 44.10 -36.03
C SER A 288 -79.95 43.14 -36.87
N SER A 289 -80.40 41.87 -36.97
CA SER A 289 -80.35 40.86 -38.09
C SER A 289 -79.25 40.93 -39.18
N SER A 290 -78.69 39.85 -39.75
CA SER A 290 -78.80 38.38 -39.64
C SER A 290 -77.88 37.76 -40.71
N SER A 291 -77.21 36.64 -40.38
CA SER A 291 -76.70 35.52 -41.25
C SER A 291 -75.75 35.84 -42.42
N SER A 292 -74.66 35.11 -42.72
CA SER A 292 -74.19 33.76 -42.34
C SER A 292 -72.71 33.65 -42.76
N SER A 293 -71.79 33.40 -41.81
CA SER A 293 -70.97 32.17 -41.63
C SER A 293 -69.87 31.91 -42.69
N SER A 294 -68.57 32.14 -42.43
CA SER A 294 -67.61 31.43 -41.53
C SER A 294 -66.73 30.47 -42.35
N SER A 295 -65.44 30.25 -42.11
CA SER A 295 -64.50 30.69 -41.06
C SER A 295 -63.12 30.07 -41.35
N SER A 296 -62.06 30.76 -40.93
CA SER A 296 -60.72 30.23 -40.73
C SER A 296 -60.33 30.28 -39.24
N SER A 297 -59.67 29.21 -38.79
CA SER A 297 -58.55 29.13 -37.83
C SER A 297 -58.60 29.76 -36.43
N SER A 298 -58.19 28.93 -35.44
CA SER A 298 -57.37 29.22 -34.23
C SER A 298 -57.86 30.28 -33.24
N SER A 299 -57.75 30.18 -31.91
CA SER A 299 -56.83 29.46 -31.03
C SER A 299 -57.29 29.64 -29.57
N SER A 300 -56.96 28.68 -28.71
CA SER A 300 -56.58 28.78 -27.28
C SER A 300 -57.37 29.69 -26.31
N LYS A 301 -57.95 29.11 -25.25
CA LYS A 301 -57.49 29.20 -23.83
C LYS A 301 -58.53 28.73 -22.79
N SER A 302 -57.97 28.43 -21.62
CA SER A 302 -58.48 28.55 -20.22
C SER A 302 -59.39 27.49 -19.61
N ASP A 303 -58.85 26.90 -18.52
CA ASP A 303 -59.37 26.78 -17.15
C ASP A 303 -60.89 26.74 -16.88
N GLN A 304 -61.31 25.78 -16.04
CA GLN A 304 -61.81 26.10 -14.67
C GLN A 304 -62.07 24.86 -13.77
N SER A 305 -61.41 24.88 -12.61
CA SER A 305 -61.86 24.60 -11.21
C SER A 305 -63.24 23.97 -10.92
N SER A 306 -63.32 22.98 -10.02
CA SER A 306 -63.63 23.20 -8.57
C SER A 306 -64.04 21.95 -7.75
N LYS A 307 -63.57 21.92 -6.47
CA LYS A 307 -64.20 21.47 -5.19
C LYS A 307 -64.11 19.96 -4.75
N SER A 308 -63.21 19.60 -3.81
CA SER A 308 -63.35 19.34 -2.31
C SER A 308 -64.12 18.06 -1.94
N GLU A 309 -63.72 17.14 -1.03
CA GLU A 309 -63.12 17.19 0.33
C GLU A 309 -62.14 15.99 0.55
N SER A 310 -60.94 16.16 1.12
CA SER A 310 -60.50 16.03 2.54
C SER A 310 -60.34 14.60 3.11
N SER A 311 -59.07 14.17 3.29
CA SER A 311 -58.57 13.54 4.52
C SER A 311 -57.03 13.46 4.50
N SER A 312 -56.44 13.79 5.65
CA SER A 312 -55.02 14.02 5.97
C SER A 312 -54.13 12.78 6.10
N SER A 313 -52.85 12.90 5.73
CA SER A 313 -51.70 12.59 6.61
C SER A 313 -50.35 12.93 5.94
N SER A 314 -49.47 13.52 6.75
CA SER A 314 -48.09 13.98 6.50
C SER A 314 -47.06 12.90 6.19
N SER A 315 -46.11 13.17 5.28
CA SER A 315 -44.69 12.73 5.42
C SER A 315 -43.78 13.41 4.38
N SER A 316 -42.69 13.99 4.89
CA SER A 316 -41.50 14.57 4.26
C SER A 316 -41.04 13.96 2.92
N SER A 317 -40.87 14.80 1.89
CA SER A 317 -40.16 14.43 0.65
C SER A 317 -38.76 15.04 0.62
N SER A 318 -37.76 14.17 0.77
CA SER A 318 -36.40 14.39 0.27
C SER A 318 -36.43 14.41 -1.27
N GLY A 319 -35.67 15.31 -1.89
CA GLY A 319 -35.63 15.52 -3.34
C GLY A 319 -35.06 14.32 -4.08
N GLY A 320 -35.92 13.41 -4.52
CA GLY A 320 -35.56 12.23 -5.29
C GLY A 320 -35.26 12.58 -6.75
N GLY A 321 -33.97 12.68 -7.09
CA GLY A 321 -33.48 12.74 -8.46
C GLY A 321 -33.95 11.54 -9.30
N LYS A 322 -34.12 11.73 -10.62
CA LYS A 322 -34.55 10.66 -11.53
C LYS A 322 -33.42 9.64 -11.69
N THR A 323 -33.64 8.41 -11.24
CA THR A 323 -32.68 7.29 -11.37
C THR A 323 -33.05 6.35 -12.51
N PHE A 324 -32.06 5.94 -13.31
CA PHE A 324 -32.22 4.91 -14.34
C PHE A 324 -30.94 4.11 -14.54
N THR A 325 -31.08 2.95 -15.15
CA THR A 325 -29.98 2.02 -15.41
C THR A 325 -29.40 2.27 -16.81
N VAL A 326 -28.08 2.37 -16.90
CA VAL A 326 -27.35 2.62 -18.14
C VAL A 326 -26.21 1.62 -18.33
N THR A 327 -25.77 1.44 -19.58
CA THR A 327 -24.48 0.79 -19.86
C THR A 327 -23.38 1.84 -19.78
N ALA A 328 -22.41 1.64 -18.88
CA ALA A 328 -21.24 2.49 -18.73
C ALA A 328 -20.00 1.84 -19.35
N THR A 329 -19.31 2.60 -20.21
CA THR A 329 -17.94 2.36 -20.63
C THR A 329 -17.03 3.41 -20.01
N ALA A 330 -15.72 3.31 -20.20
CA ALA A 330 -14.77 4.36 -19.83
C ALA A 330 -13.94 4.81 -21.03
N TYR A 331 -13.61 6.10 -21.05
CA TYR A 331 -12.70 6.71 -22.01
C TYR A 331 -11.61 7.50 -21.28
N THR A 332 -10.54 7.81 -22.01
CA THR A 332 -9.48 8.68 -21.51
C THR A 332 -9.35 9.89 -22.42
N ALA A 333 -8.96 11.02 -21.85
CA ALA A 333 -8.72 12.24 -22.62
C ALA A 333 -7.51 12.12 -23.59
N ASN A 334 -6.62 11.15 -23.36
CA ASN A 334 -5.39 10.97 -24.12
C ASN A 334 -5.51 9.82 -25.13
N CYS A 335 -6.23 10.07 -26.22
CA CYS A 335 -6.27 9.22 -27.40
C CYS A 335 -5.68 9.93 -28.62
N SER A 336 -5.11 9.17 -29.56
CA SER A 336 -4.54 9.73 -30.79
C SER A 336 -5.62 10.50 -31.57
N GLY A 337 -5.50 11.84 -31.62
CA GLY A 337 -6.47 12.73 -32.26
C GLY A 337 -7.51 13.36 -31.33
N CYS A 338 -7.47 13.10 -30.02
CA CYS A 338 -8.38 13.68 -29.03
C CYS A 338 -7.83 15.02 -28.52
N SER A 339 -8.66 16.06 -28.53
CA SER A 339 -8.29 17.39 -28.00
C SER A 339 -8.24 17.44 -26.47
N GLY A 340 -8.86 16.46 -25.80
CA GLY A 340 -9.07 16.46 -24.35
C GLY A 340 -10.05 17.54 -23.87
N VAL A 341 -10.79 18.17 -24.80
CA VAL A 341 -11.82 19.17 -24.50
C VAL A 341 -13.19 18.56 -24.76
N THR A 342 -14.03 18.57 -23.73
CA THR A 342 -15.39 18.01 -23.73
C THR A 342 -16.38 18.92 -24.47
N ALA A 343 -17.57 18.42 -24.80
CA ALA A 343 -18.61 19.17 -25.49
C ALA A 343 -19.03 20.48 -24.77
N THR A 344 -19.00 20.53 -23.44
CA THR A 344 -19.28 21.75 -22.66
C THR A 344 -18.07 22.67 -22.52
N GLY A 345 -16.94 22.32 -23.13
CA GLY A 345 -15.71 23.13 -23.15
C GLY A 345 -14.76 22.85 -21.98
N ILE A 346 -15.02 21.82 -21.17
CA ILE A 346 -14.14 21.49 -20.06
C ILE A 346 -12.89 20.79 -20.58
N ASN A 347 -11.73 21.35 -20.26
CA ASN A 347 -10.43 20.81 -20.67
C ASN A 347 -9.93 19.81 -19.63
N LEU A 348 -10.13 18.52 -19.91
CA LEU A 348 -9.69 17.40 -19.09
C LEU A 348 -8.17 17.34 -18.99
N ASN A 349 -7.42 18.03 -19.88
CA ASN A 349 -5.97 18.06 -19.76
C ASN A 349 -5.47 18.89 -18.57
N ASN A 350 -6.24 19.89 -18.14
CA ASN A 350 -5.88 20.75 -17.01
C ASN A 350 -6.23 20.12 -15.67
N ASN A 351 -7.22 19.22 -15.64
CA ASN A 351 -7.59 18.45 -14.46
C ASN A 351 -8.05 17.04 -14.90
N ARG A 352 -7.11 16.08 -14.86
CA ARG A 352 -7.33 14.71 -15.33
C ARG A 352 -8.22 13.88 -14.40
N ASN A 353 -8.35 14.28 -13.14
CA ASN A 353 -9.13 13.58 -12.12
C ASN A 353 -10.59 14.06 -12.05
N MET A 354 -10.93 15.08 -12.82
CA MET A 354 -12.26 15.63 -12.85
C MET A 354 -13.26 14.61 -13.42
N LYS A 355 -14.31 14.32 -12.65
CA LYS A 355 -15.34 13.33 -12.98
C LYS A 355 -16.31 13.91 -14.00
N VAL A 356 -16.09 13.60 -15.27
CA VAL A 356 -16.99 13.97 -16.38
C VAL A 356 -17.48 12.71 -17.08
N ILE A 357 -18.74 12.75 -17.49
CA ILE A 357 -19.33 11.68 -18.29
C ILE A 357 -19.80 12.21 -19.64
N ALA A 358 -19.64 11.39 -20.67
CA ALA A 358 -20.31 11.55 -21.94
C ALA A 358 -21.72 10.94 -21.86
N VAL A 359 -22.72 11.68 -22.35
CA VAL A 359 -24.14 11.28 -22.28
C VAL A 359 -24.88 11.54 -23.59
N ASP A 360 -26.09 10.98 -23.71
CA ASP A 360 -27.10 11.46 -24.66
C ASP A 360 -27.86 12.64 -24.04
N PRO A 361 -27.77 13.87 -24.60
CA PRO A 361 -28.45 15.06 -24.07
C PRO A 361 -29.97 14.95 -23.97
N ASN A 362 -30.60 14.04 -24.72
CA ASN A 362 -32.05 13.81 -24.64
C ASN A 362 -32.45 12.98 -23.41
N VAL A 363 -31.49 12.29 -22.80
CA VAL A 363 -31.70 11.43 -21.62
C VAL A 363 -31.15 12.11 -20.37
N ILE A 364 -29.92 12.64 -20.42
CA ILE A 364 -29.28 13.43 -19.37
C ILE A 364 -28.88 14.77 -19.97
N PRO A 365 -29.50 15.90 -19.55
CA PRO A 365 -29.11 17.22 -20.03
C PRO A 365 -27.63 17.50 -19.78
N LEU A 366 -26.97 18.14 -20.74
CA LEU A 366 -25.59 18.60 -20.55
C LEU A 366 -25.54 19.67 -19.45
N GLY A 367 -24.54 19.56 -18.58
CA GLY A 367 -24.35 20.43 -17.42
C GLY A 367 -24.96 19.91 -16.12
N SER A 368 -25.83 18.90 -16.17
CA SER A 368 -26.38 18.27 -14.95
C SER A 368 -25.29 17.60 -14.12
N ARG A 369 -25.41 17.65 -12.78
CA ARG A 369 -24.63 16.74 -11.92
C ARG A 369 -25.41 15.46 -11.75
N VAL A 370 -24.68 14.36 -11.84
CA VAL A 370 -25.24 13.03 -11.69
C VAL A 370 -24.40 12.22 -10.71
N HIS A 371 -25.03 11.30 -9.99
CA HIS A 371 -24.32 10.28 -9.24
C HIS A 371 -24.33 8.97 -10.03
N VAL A 372 -23.15 8.45 -10.34
CA VAL A 372 -22.95 7.19 -11.06
C VAL A 372 -22.46 6.13 -10.08
N GLU A 373 -23.22 5.05 -9.95
CA GLU A 373 -22.90 3.94 -9.06
C GLU A 373 -21.49 3.38 -9.33
N GLY A 374 -20.64 3.40 -8.29
CA GLY A 374 -19.26 2.94 -8.35
C GLY A 374 -18.26 3.90 -8.99
N TYR A 375 -18.71 5.04 -9.53
CA TYR A 375 -17.82 6.09 -10.10
C TYR A 375 -17.87 7.41 -9.31
N GLY A 376 -18.99 7.67 -8.62
CA GLY A 376 -19.18 8.87 -7.79
C GLY A 376 -19.99 9.96 -8.50
N THR A 377 -19.93 11.17 -7.96
CA THR A 377 -20.61 12.34 -8.52
C THR A 377 -19.82 12.90 -9.70
N ALA A 378 -20.49 13.11 -10.82
CA ALA A 378 -19.88 13.53 -12.08
C ALA A 378 -20.73 14.57 -12.80
N ILE A 379 -20.09 15.32 -13.68
CA ILE A 379 -20.76 16.31 -14.54
C ILE A 379 -21.06 15.65 -15.89
N ALA A 380 -22.30 15.80 -16.37
CA ALA A 380 -22.68 15.49 -17.75
C ALA A 380 -22.09 16.54 -18.70
N GLY A 381 -20.78 16.47 -18.95
CA GLY A 381 -20.02 17.50 -19.65
C GLY A 381 -19.67 17.16 -21.10
N ASP A 382 -19.88 15.92 -21.53
CA ASP A 382 -19.41 15.49 -22.84
C ASP A 382 -20.48 14.77 -23.65
N THR A 383 -20.24 14.62 -24.95
CA THR A 383 -21.09 13.84 -25.87
C THR A 383 -20.22 13.00 -26.78
N GLY A 384 -20.62 11.77 -27.04
CA GLY A 384 -19.94 10.89 -27.99
C GLY A 384 -20.91 10.39 -29.06
N GLY A 385 -20.46 10.29 -30.31
CA GLY A 385 -21.31 9.80 -31.41
C GLY A 385 -21.85 8.36 -31.21
N ALA A 386 -21.19 7.57 -30.34
CA ALA A 386 -21.59 6.22 -29.96
C ALA A 386 -22.30 6.13 -28.59
N ILE A 387 -22.60 7.27 -27.97
CA ILE A 387 -23.24 7.41 -26.66
C ILE A 387 -24.66 7.96 -26.88
N VAL A 388 -25.59 7.05 -27.16
CA VAL A 388 -26.99 7.33 -27.49
C VAL A 388 -27.91 6.49 -26.60
N GLY A 389 -28.99 7.10 -26.10
CA GLY A 389 -29.95 6.46 -25.20
C GLY A 389 -29.39 6.22 -23.78
N ASN A 390 -29.69 5.04 -23.21
CA ASN A 390 -29.26 4.66 -21.86
C ASN A 390 -27.82 4.14 -21.83
N LYS A 391 -26.90 4.93 -22.37
CA LYS A 391 -25.47 4.62 -22.40
C LYS A 391 -24.70 5.85 -21.95
N ILE A 392 -23.65 5.64 -21.17
CA ILE A 392 -22.73 6.68 -20.73
C ILE A 392 -21.29 6.23 -20.96
N ASP A 393 -20.38 7.19 -21.07
CA ASP A 393 -18.94 6.96 -21.05
C ASP A 393 -18.32 7.76 -19.93
N VAL A 394 -17.62 7.12 -19.00
CA VAL A 394 -17.01 7.81 -17.86
C VAL A 394 -15.57 8.18 -18.18
N HIS A 395 -15.17 9.41 -17.90
CA HIS A 395 -13.79 9.84 -18.08
C HIS A 395 -12.89 9.21 -17.01
N MET A 396 -11.74 8.70 -17.42
CA MET A 396 -10.71 8.18 -16.52
C MET A 396 -9.37 8.90 -16.77
N PRO A 397 -8.61 9.21 -15.70
CA PRO A 397 -7.30 9.84 -15.81
C PRO A 397 -6.32 9.03 -16.67
N SER A 398 -6.32 7.71 -16.51
CA SER A 398 -5.38 6.80 -17.16
C SER A 398 -6.05 5.66 -17.93
N THR A 399 -5.32 5.12 -18.92
CA THR A 399 -5.78 3.93 -19.67
C THR A 399 -5.92 2.71 -18.77
N ALA A 400 -5.07 2.58 -17.75
CA ALA A 400 -5.14 1.48 -16.79
C ALA A 400 -6.45 1.51 -15.99
N GLU A 401 -6.90 2.69 -15.53
CA GLU A 401 -8.18 2.83 -14.84
C GLU A 401 -9.37 2.59 -15.75
N ALA A 402 -9.33 3.07 -17.00
CA ALA A 402 -10.37 2.78 -17.99
C ALA A 402 -10.50 1.27 -18.25
N GLN A 403 -9.38 0.53 -18.30
CA GLN A 403 -9.38 -0.91 -18.43
C GLN A 403 -9.92 -1.62 -17.19
N ARG A 404 -9.52 -1.19 -15.98
CA ARG A 404 -10.05 -1.71 -14.72
C ARG A 404 -11.56 -1.48 -14.58
N TRP A 405 -12.04 -0.34 -15.06
CA TRP A 405 -13.47 -0.02 -15.06
C TRP A 405 -14.29 -0.98 -15.92
N GLY A 406 -13.79 -1.26 -17.14
CA GLY A 406 -14.44 -2.15 -18.10
C GLY A 406 -15.81 -1.65 -18.58
N ARG A 407 -16.59 -2.55 -19.20
CA ARG A 407 -17.99 -2.26 -19.56
C ARG A 407 -18.92 -2.92 -18.56
N LYS A 408 -19.76 -2.12 -17.90
CA LYS A 408 -20.71 -2.62 -16.90
C LYS A 408 -22.02 -1.83 -16.90
N THR A 409 -23.02 -2.43 -16.28
CA THR A 409 -24.33 -1.81 -16.11
C THR A 409 -24.37 -1.14 -14.74
N VAL A 410 -24.69 0.14 -14.70
CA VAL A 410 -24.71 0.96 -13.48
C VAL A 410 -25.98 1.78 -13.37
N LYS A 411 -26.35 2.18 -12.16
CA LYS A 411 -27.41 3.18 -11.94
C LYS A 411 -26.83 4.59 -11.98
N VAL A 412 -27.58 5.50 -12.61
CA VAL A 412 -27.29 6.93 -12.63
C VAL A 412 -28.48 7.67 -12.07
N THR A 413 -28.22 8.59 -11.14
CA THR A 413 -29.21 9.48 -10.55
C THR A 413 -28.88 10.92 -10.94
N ILE A 414 -29.81 11.62 -11.59
CA ILE A 414 -29.66 13.05 -11.88
C ILE A 414 -29.96 13.84 -10.62
N LEU A 415 -29.01 14.67 -10.18
CA LEU A 415 -29.10 15.43 -8.93
C LEU A 415 -29.69 16.83 -9.14
N ASP A 416 -29.37 17.48 -10.26
CA ASP A 416 -29.82 18.83 -10.63
C ASP A 416 -29.81 19.12 -12.15
#